data_AF-A0A949PM84-F1
#
_entry.id   AF-A0A949PM84-F1
#
_cell.length_a   1.000
_cell.length_b   1.000
_cell.length_c   1.000
_cell.angle_alpha   90.00
_cell.angle_beta   90.00
_cell.angle_gamma   90.00
#
_symmetry.space_group_name_H-M   'P 1'
#
loop_
_entity.id
_entity.type
_entity.pdbx_description
1 polymer ?
#
loop_
_entity_poly.entity_id
_entity_poly.type
_entity_poly.pdbx_seq_one_letter_code
_entity_poly.pdbx_strand_id
1 'polypeptide(L)' 'MPFRNSQYHGTFTPEDLQVLQAAYNHCCVLLNRSPAADEDKEKLARTIIRVFQSGEHVPEKIAQIVASSEFLRN' A
#
# COMPACT_ATOMS: atom_id res chain seq x y z
N MET A 1 -7.92 3.22 7.31
CA MET A 1 -7.13 3.34 6.07
C MET A 1 -5.85 4.10 6.41
N PRO A 2 -4.67 3.49 6.23
CA PRO A 2 -3.42 4.00 6.78
C PRO A 2 -2.98 5.34 6.18
N PHE A 3 -3.24 5.58 4.89
CA PHE A 3 -2.83 6.79 4.17
C PHE A 3 -3.68 8.03 4.45
N ARG A 4 -4.73 7.90 5.25
CA ARG A 4 -5.61 9.01 5.63
C ARG A 4 -5.08 9.78 6.86
N ASN A 5 -4.00 9.31 7.48
CA ASN A 5 -3.38 9.99 8.61
C ASN A 5 -2.62 11.24 8.16
N SER A 6 -2.73 12.32 8.94
CA SER A 6 -2.04 13.59 8.71
C SER A 6 -0.52 13.48 8.64
N GLN A 7 0.06 12.36 9.10
CA GLN A 7 1.50 12.09 8.99
C GLN A 7 2.01 11.98 7.54
N TYR A 8 1.12 11.67 6.57
CA TYR A 8 1.47 11.60 5.16
C TYR A 8 1.14 12.88 4.39
N HIS A 9 0.27 13.73 4.96
CA HIS A 9 -0.04 15.06 4.45
C HIS A 9 1.16 15.97 4.68
N GLY A 10 2.00 16.13 3.66
CA GLY A 10 3.22 16.97 3.68
C GLY A 10 4.45 16.27 3.08
N THR A 11 4.46 14.94 3.05
CA THR A 11 5.52 14.14 2.39
C THR A 11 5.11 13.71 0.98
N PHE A 12 3.82 13.47 0.77
CA PHE A 12 3.26 13.00 -0.49
C PHE A 12 2.20 13.99 -0.99
N THR A 13 2.12 14.18 -2.31
CA THR A 13 1.08 15.01 -2.92
C THR A 13 -0.28 14.30 -2.80
N PRO A 14 -1.41 15.03 -2.87
CA PRO A 14 -2.73 14.40 -2.90
C PRO A 14 -2.92 13.41 -4.05
N GLU A 15 -2.17 13.54 -5.14
CA GLU A 15 -2.16 12.58 -6.26
C GLU A 15 -1.42 11.29 -5.86
N ASP A 16 -0.26 11.41 -5.23
CA ASP A 16 0.49 10.25 -4.71
C ASP A 16 -0.32 9.49 -3.66
N LEU A 17 -1.01 10.20 -2.77
CA LEU A 17 -1.88 9.59 -1.77
C LEU A 17 -3.02 8.79 -2.40
N GLN A 18 -3.58 9.25 -3.52
CA GLN A 18 -4.58 8.50 -4.27
C GLN A 18 -4.00 7.21 -4.85
N VAL A 19 -2.79 7.25 -5.42
CA VAL A 19 -2.09 6.07 -5.92
C VAL A 19 -1.82 5.07 -4.80
N LEU A 20 -1.24 5.52 -3.69
CA LEU A 20 -0.91 4.68 -2.53
C LEU A 20 -2.18 4.04 -1.93
N GLN A 21 -3.27 4.81 -1.84
CA GLN A 21 -4.55 4.34 -1.33
C GLN A 21 -5.22 3.34 -2.28
N ALA A 22 -5.13 3.55 -3.58
CA ALA A 22 -5.64 2.62 -4.59
C ALA A 22 -4.85 1.31 -4.57
N ALA A 23 -3.51 1.37 -4.49
CA ALA A 23 -2.66 0.19 -4.37
C ALA A 23 -3.03 -0.64 -3.13
N TYR A 24 -3.27 0.02 -1.99
CA TYR A 24 -3.70 -0.64 -0.76
C TYR A 24 -5.05 -1.36 -0.91
N ASN A 25 -6.02 -0.72 -1.55
CA ASN A 25 -7.32 -1.34 -1.82
C ASN A 25 -7.16 -2.57 -2.71
N HIS A 26 -6.34 -2.48 -3.76
CA HIS A 26 -6.04 -3.63 -4.62
C HIS A 26 -5.35 -4.77 -3.85
N CYS A 27 -4.40 -4.48 -2.96
CA CYS A 27 -3.81 -5.49 -2.09
C CYS A 27 -4.87 -6.21 -1.24
N CYS A 28 -5.83 -5.47 -0.68
CA CYS A 28 -6.91 -6.03 0.13
C CYS A 28 -7.77 -7.01 -0.68
N VAL A 29 -8.06 -6.68 -1.95
CA VAL A 29 -8.77 -7.57 -2.87
C VAL A 29 -7.93 -8.79 -3.24
N LEU A 30 -6.66 -8.59 -3.60
CA LEU A 30 -5.75 -9.67 -4.03
C LEU A 30 -5.47 -10.69 -2.93
N LEU A 31 -5.25 -10.22 -1.71
CA LEU A 31 -4.99 -11.09 -0.55
C LEU A 31 -6.28 -11.69 0.02
N ASN A 32 -7.44 -11.29 -0.51
CA ASN A 32 -8.79 -11.64 -0.02
C ASN A 32 -8.91 -11.54 1.51
N ARG A 33 -8.13 -10.61 2.09
CA ARG A 33 -8.02 -10.34 3.53
C ARG A 33 -8.02 -8.85 3.69
N SER A 34 -9.02 -8.35 4.42
CA SER A 34 -8.90 -7.05 5.06
C SER A 34 -7.97 -7.20 6.25
N PRO A 35 -6.82 -6.51 6.31
CA PRO A 35 -5.98 -6.52 7.50
C PRO A 35 -6.83 -6.01 8.67
N ALA A 36 -7.20 -6.93 9.57
CA ALA A 36 -8.06 -6.64 10.71
C ALA A 36 -7.29 -5.84 11.77
N ALA A 37 -6.02 -6.17 11.97
CA ALA A 37 -5.13 -5.51 12.91
C ALA A 37 -4.43 -4.30 12.27
N ASP A 38 -4.27 -3.22 13.04
CA ASP A 38 -3.58 -2.01 12.58
C ASP A 38 -2.10 -2.23 12.25
N GLU A 39 -1.43 -3.18 12.91
CA GLU A 39 -0.04 -3.57 12.58
C GLU A 39 0.10 -4.11 11.15
N ASP A 40 -0.83 -4.94 10.69
CA ASP A 40 -0.82 -5.45 9.31
C ASP A 40 -1.12 -4.35 8.30
N LYS A 41 -1.98 -3.38 8.67
CA LYS A 41 -2.27 -2.20 7.83
C LYS A 41 -1.02 -1.34 7.66
N GLU A 42 -0.28 -1.10 8.74
CA GLU A 42 0.95 -0.31 8.72
C GLU A 42 2.08 -1.01 7.96
N LYS A 43 2.23 -2.34 8.13
CA LYS A 43 3.20 -3.13 7.34
C LYS A 43 2.91 -3.02 5.85
N LEU A 44 1.67 -3.25 5.43
CA LEU A 44 1.25 -3.11 4.03
C LEU A 44 1.52 -1.70 3.51
N ALA A 45 1.15 -0.67 4.28
CA ALA A 45 1.38 0.72 3.90
C ALA A 45 2.87 1.03 3.67
N ARG A 46 3.75 0.55 4.56
CA ARG A 46 5.21 0.73 4.40
C ARG A 46 5.75 0.02 3.16
N THR A 47 5.29 -1.20 2.87
CA THR A 47 5.73 -1.93 1.68
C THR A 47 5.26 -1.22 0.40
N ILE A 48 4.01 -0.76 0.36
CA ILE A 48 3.46 0.04 -0.76
C ILE A 48 4.29 1.31 -0.98
N ILE A 49 4.61 2.06 0.08
CA ILE A 49 5.44 3.27 -0.01
C ILE A 49 6.83 2.94 -0.57
N ARG A 50 7.43 1.84 -0.13
CA ARG A 50 8.76 1.43 -0.60
C ARG A 50 8.76 1.11 -2.10
N VAL A 51 7.73 0.43 -2.59
CA VAL A 51 7.58 0.12 -4.02
C VAL A 51 7.32 1.39 -4.82
N PHE A 52 6.49 2.30 -4.30
CA PHE A 52 6.25 3.61 -4.90
C PHE A 52 7.54 4.44 -5.03
N GLN A 53 8.33 4.52 -3.95
CA GLN A 53 9.63 5.20 -3.93
C GLN A 53 10.68 4.55 -4.84
N SER A 54 10.49 3.29 -5.24
CA SER A 54 11.34 2.62 -6.22
C SER A 54 11.06 3.07 -7.66
N GLY A 55 10.03 3.90 -7.89
CA GLY A 55 9.64 4.45 -9.19
C GLY A 55 8.39 3.83 -9.81
N GLU A 56 7.73 2.89 -9.13
CA GLU A 56 6.47 2.28 -9.61
C GLU A 56 5.28 3.09 -9.11
N HIS A 57 4.62 3.83 -10.00
CA HIS A 57 3.49 4.70 -9.64
C HIS A 57 2.13 4.11 -10.08
N VAL A 58 2.12 2.91 -10.64
CA VAL A 58 0.87 2.25 -11.06
C VAL A 58 0.30 1.45 -9.89
N PRO A 59 -0.91 1.79 -9.40
CA PRO A 59 -1.44 1.19 -8.18
C PRO A 59 -1.65 -0.33 -8.29
N GLU A 60 -2.07 -0.82 -9.46
CA GLU A 60 -2.23 -2.26 -9.72
C GLU A 60 -0.89 -3.01 -9.69
N LYS A 61 0.18 -2.42 -10.25
CA LYS A 61 1.52 -2.99 -10.24
C LYS A 61 2.09 -3.02 -8.84
N ILE A 62 1.98 -1.91 -8.10
CA ILE A 62 2.38 -1.84 -6.70
C ILE A 62 1.67 -2.94 -5.90
N ALA A 63 0.36 -3.07 -6.09
CA ALA A 63 -0.43 -4.07 -5.38
C ALA A 63 0.00 -5.50 -5.70
N GLN A 64 0.26 -5.81 -6.97
CA GLN A 64 0.79 -7.11 -7.37
C GLN A 64 2.16 -7.41 -6.76
N ILE A 65 3.08 -6.44 -6.78
CA ILE A 65 4.43 -6.61 -6.21
C ILE A 65 4.34 -6.84 -4.70
N VAL A 66 3.55 -6.03 -4.00
CA VAL A 66 3.33 -6.15 -2.55
C VAL A 66 2.69 -7.48 -2.21
N ALA A 67 1.60 -7.85 -2.88
CA ALA A 67 0.92 -9.12 -2.65
C ALA A 67 1.83 -10.33 -2.94
N SER A 68 2.65 -10.25 -3.99
CA SER A 68 3.64 -11.28 -4.31
C SER A 68 4.71 -11.41 -3.22
N SER A 69 5.18 -10.27 -2.68
CA SER A 69 6.14 -10.23 -1.58
C SER A 69 5.58 -10.80 -0.27
N GLU A 70 4.28 -10.60 0.00
CA GLU A 70 3.61 -11.17 1.17
C GLU A 70 3.35 -12.68 0.98
N PHE A 71 3.02 -13.12 -0.24
CA PHE A 71 2.82 -14.53 -0.57
C PHE A 71 4.11 -15.35 -0.46
N LEU A 72 5.25 -14.80 -0.88
CA LEU A 72 6.57 -15.44 -0.78
C LEU A 72 7.10 -15.57 0.67
N ARG A 73 6.43 -14.93 1.64
CA ARG A 73 6.82 -14.93 3.06
C ARG A 73 6.10 -15.98 3.91
N ASN A 74 5.20 -16.76 3.31
CA ASN A 74 4.44 -17.85 3.92
C ASN A 74 5.02 -19.22 3.55
#